data_AF-A0A539EQ72-F1
#
_entry.id   AF-A0A539EQ72-F1
#
_cell.length_a   1.000
_cell.length_b   1.000
_cell.length_c   1.000
_cell.angle_alpha   90.00
_cell.angle_beta   90.00
_cell.angle_gamma   90.00
#
_symmetry.space_group_name_H-M   'P 1'
#
loop_
_entity.id
_entity.type
_entity.pdbx_description
1 polymer ?
#
loop_
_entity_poly.entity_id
_entity_poly.type
_entity_poly.pdbx_seq_one_letter_code
_entity_poly.pdbx_strand_id
1 'polypeptide(L)'
;LEGSALPEAKERADALLRASELKLRQMGLSPEQIKQAGSEEASTNLLVGGAAVWVYAQIYEQESGLVKAGQAATLTTPAFPGRTFKGTVRSLDPILDAATRSLKARIFVPNPDGALKLEMYADVSVSVALGNGLALPESALIDTGERRVAFVDLGDGRIEPRVVEVGTKAEGYYELKAGVAEGEKVVTSANFLVDSESRLKAAVGAAAKKAGAAPADPHAGHR
;
A
#
# COMPACT_ATOMS: atom_id res chain seq x y z
N LEU A 1 14.28 57.51 41.80
CA LEU A 1 13.12 57.48 40.88
C LEU A 1 13.35 56.32 39.89
N GLU A 2 13.48 55.06 40.31
CA GLU A 2 12.47 54.18 40.93
C GLU A 2 11.20 54.04 40.08
N GLY A 3 10.96 52.83 39.55
CA GLY A 3 9.72 52.48 38.84
C GLY A 3 9.91 51.49 37.69
N SER A 4 10.16 50.22 38.03
CA SER A 4 10.31 49.08 37.11
C SER A 4 9.13 48.94 36.13
N ALA A 5 9.41 48.78 34.83
CA ALA A 5 8.43 48.43 33.79
C ALA A 5 8.15 46.91 33.68
N LEU A 6 8.78 46.10 34.55
CA LEU A 6 8.64 44.64 34.60
C LEU A 6 7.38 44.10 35.33
N PRO A 7 6.83 44.73 36.39
CA PRO A 7 5.65 44.21 37.09
C PRO A 7 4.37 44.37 36.25
N GLU A 8 4.20 45.46 35.51
CA GLU A 8 3.04 45.65 34.62
C GLU A 8 3.02 44.64 33.47
N ALA A 9 4.17 44.30 32.90
CA ALA A 9 4.27 43.30 31.84
C ALA A 9 3.90 41.90 32.35
N LYS A 10 4.31 41.57 33.59
CA LYS A 10 3.97 40.30 34.24
C LYS A 10 2.48 40.22 34.59
N GLU A 11 1.90 41.30 35.08
CA GLU A 11 0.48 41.38 35.41
C GLU A 11 -0.41 41.28 34.17
N ARG A 12 -0.01 41.91 33.05
CA ARG A 12 -0.71 41.76 31.75
C ARG A 12 -0.59 40.34 31.20
N ALA A 13 0.57 39.70 31.36
CA ALA A 13 0.76 38.30 30.98
C ALA A 13 -0.13 37.36 31.80
N ASP A 14 -0.18 37.54 33.13
CA ASP A 14 -1.04 36.77 34.02
C ASP A 14 -2.53 36.98 33.73
N ALA A 15 -2.93 38.22 33.41
CA ALA A 15 -4.30 38.52 33.02
C ALA A 15 -4.70 37.84 31.70
N LEU A 16 -3.80 37.82 30.71
CA LEU A 16 -4.01 37.15 29.43
C LEU A 16 -4.07 35.63 29.54
N LEU A 17 -3.24 35.05 30.41
CA LEU A 17 -3.25 33.61 30.69
C LEU A 17 -4.58 33.19 31.33
N ARG A 18 -5.03 33.94 32.35
CA ARG A 18 -6.33 33.69 32.99
C ARG A 18 -7.50 33.83 32.01
N ALA A 19 -7.47 34.85 31.16
CA ALA A 19 -8.51 35.06 30.15
C ALA A 19 -8.55 33.93 29.11
N SER A 20 -7.37 33.45 28.69
CA SER A 20 -7.23 32.32 27.76
C SER A 20 -7.74 31.01 28.38
N GLU A 21 -7.38 30.71 29.62
CA GLU A 21 -7.85 29.52 30.33
C GLU A 21 -9.38 29.53 30.52
N LEU A 22 -9.95 30.67 30.92
CA LEU A 22 -11.41 30.85 31.03
C LEU A 22 -12.11 30.58 29.70
N LYS A 23 -11.54 31.07 28.59
CA LYS A 23 -12.11 30.85 27.25
C LYS A 23 -12.02 29.38 26.82
N LEU A 24 -10.92 28.70 27.12
CA LEU A 24 -10.75 27.27 26.82
C LEU A 24 -11.75 26.40 27.61
N ARG A 25 -12.02 26.76 28.87
CA ARG A 25 -13.05 26.09 29.68
C ARG A 25 -14.46 26.33 29.13
N GLN A 26 -14.76 27.53 28.65
CA GLN A 26 -16.05 27.82 27.98
C GLN A 26 -16.22 27.03 26.68
N MET A 27 -15.13 26.68 26.00
CA MET A 27 -15.13 25.82 24.80
C MET A 27 -15.18 24.32 25.14
N GLY A 28 -15.36 23.95 26.41
CA GLY A 28 -15.56 22.57 26.85
C GLY A 28 -14.28 21.78 27.11
N LEU A 29 -13.11 22.42 27.15
CA LEU A 29 -11.87 21.74 27.52
C LEU A 29 -11.80 21.58 29.03
N SER A 30 -11.50 20.35 29.47
CA SER A 30 -11.27 20.06 30.88
C SER A 30 -9.94 20.66 31.38
N PRO A 31 -9.80 20.94 32.69
CA PRO A 31 -8.55 21.44 33.28
C PRO A 31 -7.34 20.53 32.97
N GLU A 32 -7.56 19.23 32.89
CA GLU A 32 -6.54 18.25 32.52
C GLU A 32 -6.11 18.38 31.05
N GLN A 33 -7.04 18.64 30.13
CA GLN A 33 -6.73 18.91 28.71
C GLN A 33 -6.00 20.24 28.52
N ILE A 34 -6.31 21.27 29.31
CA ILE A 34 -5.61 22.57 29.27
C ILE A 34 -4.19 22.43 29.81
N LYS A 35 -3.98 21.63 30.86
CA LYS A 35 -2.65 21.33 31.41
C LYS A 35 -1.81 20.49 30.44
N GLN A 36 -2.41 19.55 29.70
CA GLN A 36 -1.76 18.81 28.61
C GLN A 36 -1.44 19.69 27.39
N ALA A 37 -2.30 20.65 27.05
CA ALA A 37 -2.02 21.61 25.99
C ALA A 37 -0.91 22.62 26.36
N GLY A 38 -0.79 22.94 27.66
CA GLY A 38 0.26 23.82 28.21
C GLY A 38 1.55 23.11 28.60
N SER A 39 1.56 21.77 28.71
CA SER A 39 2.81 21.03 28.82
C SER A 39 3.54 21.10 27.48
N GLU A 40 4.81 21.53 27.51
CA GLU A 40 5.70 21.73 26.36
C GLU A 40 5.84 20.54 25.39
N GLU A 41 5.20 19.40 25.66
CA GLU A 41 5.13 18.26 24.75
C GLU A 41 4.28 18.52 23.50
N ALA A 42 3.37 19.51 23.51
CA ALA A 42 2.54 19.83 22.34
C ALA A 42 3.27 20.63 21.24
N SER A 43 4.50 21.11 21.48
CA SER A 43 5.29 21.87 20.51
C SER A 43 6.54 21.14 19.98
N THR A 44 6.81 19.91 20.41
CA THR A 44 7.99 19.15 19.91
C THR A 44 7.73 18.43 18.59
N ASN A 45 6.74 18.86 17.81
CA ASN A 45 6.69 18.51 16.38
C ASN A 45 7.64 19.36 15.54
N LEU A 46 8.35 20.35 16.10
CA LEU A 46 9.23 21.23 15.32
C LEU A 46 10.73 20.95 15.42
N LEU A 47 11.21 20.19 16.38
CA LEU A 47 12.62 19.81 16.47
C LEU A 47 12.72 18.38 17.02
N VAL A 48 12.59 17.38 16.14
CA VAL A 48 13.09 16.05 16.48
C VAL A 48 14.60 16.19 16.60
N GLY A 49 15.09 16.16 17.85
CA GLY A 49 16.52 16.12 18.14
C GLY A 49 17.17 14.95 17.40
N GLY A 50 17.92 15.28 16.35
CA GLY A 50 19.13 14.60 15.87
C GLY A 50 19.11 13.13 15.47
N ALA A 51 18.02 12.37 15.61
CA ALA A 51 18.09 10.91 15.43
C ALA A 51 16.97 10.27 14.62
N ALA A 52 15.90 11.00 14.27
CA ALA A 52 14.84 10.48 13.43
C ALA A 52 14.15 11.59 12.64
N VAL A 53 13.57 11.23 11.50
CA VAL A 53 12.82 12.14 10.65
C VAL A 53 11.48 11.52 10.27
N TRP A 54 10.51 12.38 10.02
CA TRP A 54 9.23 12.01 9.44
C TRP A 54 9.28 12.17 7.94
N VAL A 55 8.95 11.10 7.22
CA VAL A 55 8.80 11.14 5.77
C VAL A 55 7.33 10.98 5.44
N TYR A 56 6.84 11.87 4.58
CA TYR A 56 5.47 11.85 4.08
C TYR A 56 5.47 11.28 2.66
N ALA A 57 4.86 10.11 2.49
CA ALA A 57 4.65 9.51 1.17
C ALA A 57 3.21 9.72 0.73
N GLN A 58 3.01 10.00 -0.56
CA GLN A 58 1.68 10.06 -1.17
C GLN A 58 1.33 8.66 -1.67
N ILE A 59 0.23 8.11 -1.16
CA ILE A 59 -0.27 6.78 -1.54
C ILE A 59 -1.55 6.98 -2.34
N TYR A 60 -1.62 6.43 -3.55
CA TYR A 60 -2.81 6.57 -4.37
C TYR A 60 -4.00 5.78 -3.79
N GLU A 61 -5.22 6.24 -4.07
CA GLU A 61 -6.45 5.61 -3.59
C GLU A 61 -6.50 4.10 -3.84
N GLN A 62 -6.07 3.65 -5.03
CA GLN A 62 -6.07 2.23 -5.43
C GLN A 62 -5.11 1.37 -4.60
N GLU A 63 -4.04 1.97 -4.05
CA GLU A 63 -3.01 1.30 -3.25
C GLU A 63 -3.29 1.40 -1.75
N SER A 64 -4.23 2.27 -1.35
CA SER A 64 -4.55 2.52 0.06
C SER A 64 -4.95 1.27 0.85
N GLY A 65 -5.59 0.29 0.20
CA GLY A 65 -5.97 -0.98 0.84
C GLY A 65 -4.79 -1.90 1.14
N LEU A 66 -3.67 -1.73 0.44
CA LEU A 66 -2.45 -2.52 0.59
C LEU A 66 -1.54 -1.95 1.69
N VAL A 67 -1.55 -0.63 1.87
CA VAL A 67 -0.69 0.07 2.84
C VAL A 67 -1.34 0.11 4.22
N LYS A 68 -0.67 -0.43 5.23
CA LYS A 68 -1.15 -0.48 6.61
C LYS A 68 -0.07 0.00 7.58
N ALA A 69 -0.51 0.56 8.71
CA ALA A 69 0.39 0.92 9.80
C ALA A 69 1.17 -0.31 10.29
N GLY A 70 2.45 -0.11 10.60
CA GLY A 70 3.38 -1.17 11.02
C GLY A 70 4.18 -1.81 9.89
N GLN A 71 3.86 -1.54 8.62
CA GLN A 71 4.64 -2.06 7.49
C GLN A 71 6.04 -1.46 7.44
N ALA A 72 7.01 -2.27 7.00
CA ALA A 72 8.35 -1.82 6.72
C ALA A 72 8.37 -0.99 5.43
N ALA A 73 9.13 0.10 5.44
CA ALA A 73 9.37 0.93 4.27
C ALA A 73 10.87 1.07 4.03
N THR A 74 11.28 1.06 2.78
CA THR A 74 12.64 1.38 2.36
C THR A 74 12.62 2.70 1.61
N LEU A 75 13.56 3.58 1.92
CA LEU A 75 13.67 4.88 1.31
C LEU A 75 14.99 5.03 0.59
N THR A 76 14.93 5.67 -0.58
CA THR A 76 16.09 6.09 -1.35
C THR A 76 15.96 7.57 -1.67
N THR A 77 17.07 8.29 -1.77
CA THR A 77 17.05 9.71 -2.12
C THR A 77 18.10 10.01 -3.18
N PRO A 78 17.82 10.89 -4.15
CA PRO A 78 18.80 11.31 -5.15
C PRO A 78 20.07 11.92 -4.56
N ALA A 79 19.99 12.49 -3.35
CA ALA A 79 21.13 13.09 -2.67
C ALA A 79 22.18 12.06 -2.20
N PHE A 80 21.77 10.81 -1.98
CA PHE A 80 22.65 9.72 -1.58
C PHE A 80 22.36 8.46 -2.42
N PRO A 81 22.79 8.44 -3.69
CA PRO A 81 22.56 7.30 -4.58
C PRO A 81 23.14 6.01 -3.99
N GLY A 82 22.36 4.92 -4.04
CA GLY A 82 22.77 3.60 -3.54
C GLY A 82 22.66 3.42 -2.02
N ARG A 83 22.37 4.47 -1.26
CA ARG A 83 22.11 4.36 0.18
C ARG A 83 20.60 4.17 0.42
N THR A 84 20.26 3.14 1.19
CA THR A 84 18.88 2.86 1.60
C THR A 84 18.68 3.21 3.07
N PHE A 85 17.54 3.82 3.39
CA PHE A 85 17.11 4.11 4.74
C PHE A 85 15.92 3.22 5.07
N LYS A 86 15.94 2.59 6.25
CA LYS A 86 14.84 1.74 6.70
C LYS A 86 13.89 2.56 7.55
N GLY A 87 12.61 2.48 7.25
CA GLY A 87 11.55 3.16 7.97
C GLY A 87 10.39 2.23 8.31
N THR A 88 9.45 2.76 9.08
CA THR A 88 8.21 2.06 9.43
C THR A 88 7.03 3.00 9.23
N VAL A 89 6.00 2.52 8.52
CA VAL A 89 4.74 3.25 8.35
C VAL A 89 4.07 3.37 9.72
N ARG A 90 3.86 4.59 10.21
CA ARG A 90 3.20 4.82 11.51
C ARG A 90 1.70 5.02 11.36
N SER A 91 1.29 5.76 10.35
CA SER A 91 -0.11 6.05 10.08
C SER A 91 -0.33 6.40 8.63
N LEU A 92 -1.58 6.22 8.20
CA LEU A 92 -2.10 6.73 6.95
C LEU A 92 -3.18 7.75 7.31
N ASP A 93 -3.11 8.95 6.77
CA ASP A 93 -4.12 9.97 7.01
C ASP A 93 -5.48 9.48 6.49
N PRO A 94 -6.57 9.66 7.26
CA PRO A 94 -7.89 9.15 6.86
C PRO A 94 -8.57 10.02 5.78
N ILE A 95 -8.02 11.21 5.52
CA ILE A 95 -8.57 12.18 4.57
C ILE A 95 -7.74 12.13 3.29
N LEU A 96 -8.42 11.92 2.16
CA LEU A 96 -7.84 11.96 0.84
C LEU A 96 -7.70 13.41 0.36
N ASP A 97 -6.52 13.72 -0.18
CA ASP A 97 -6.31 14.96 -0.90
C ASP A 97 -7.01 14.88 -2.26
N ALA A 98 -8.05 15.68 -2.45
CA ALA A 98 -8.87 15.65 -3.66
C ALA A 98 -8.11 16.11 -4.93
N ALA A 99 -7.05 16.91 -4.78
CA ALA A 99 -6.28 17.42 -5.91
C ALA A 99 -5.34 16.35 -6.48
N THR A 100 -4.71 15.55 -5.61
CA THR A 100 -3.77 14.49 -6.01
C THR A 100 -4.38 13.09 -6.00
N ARG A 101 -5.60 12.95 -5.47
CA ARG A 101 -6.27 11.67 -5.17
C ARG A 101 -5.37 10.69 -4.41
N SER A 102 -4.69 11.22 -3.39
CA SER A 102 -3.75 10.45 -2.58
C SER A 102 -4.01 10.64 -1.08
N LEU A 103 -3.67 9.61 -0.32
CA LEU A 103 -3.56 9.64 1.14
C LEU A 103 -2.12 9.94 1.53
N LYS A 104 -1.93 10.66 2.63
CA LYS A 104 -0.60 10.92 3.19
C LYS A 104 -0.21 9.80 4.16
N ALA A 105 0.79 9.01 3.82
CA ALA A 105 1.40 8.04 4.72
C ALA A 105 2.54 8.69 5.50
N ARG A 106 2.48 8.61 6.83
CA ARG A 106 3.53 9.10 7.71
C ARG A 106 4.46 7.96 8.09
N ILE A 107 5.73 8.10 7.73
CA ILE A 107 6.76 7.08 7.90
C ILE A 107 7.81 7.61 8.88
N PHE A 108 8.10 6.80 9.89
CA PHE A 108 9.17 7.07 10.84
C PHE A 108 10.48 6.47 10.33
N VAL A 109 11.52 7.29 10.20
CA VAL A 109 12.83 6.86 9.69
C VAL A 109 13.92 7.30 10.66
N PRO A 110 14.67 6.37 11.26
CA PRO A 110 15.86 6.71 12.03
C PRO A 110 16.89 7.41 11.14
N ASN A 111 17.44 8.52 11.63
CA ASN A 111 18.42 9.36 10.96
C ASN A 111 19.54 9.77 11.94
N PRO A 112 20.27 8.80 12.53
CA PRO A 112 21.27 9.07 13.58
C PRO A 112 22.45 9.90 13.10
N ASP A 113 22.75 9.84 11.81
CA ASP A 113 23.85 10.55 11.16
C ASP A 113 23.41 11.87 10.51
N GLY A 114 22.14 12.26 10.64
CA GLY A 114 21.63 13.54 10.15
C GLY A 114 21.66 13.69 8.61
N ALA A 115 21.82 12.58 7.87
CA ALA A 115 21.92 12.61 6.41
C ALA A 115 20.60 13.05 5.75
N LEU A 116 19.46 12.61 6.27
CA LEU A 116 18.15 13.05 5.79
C LEU A 116 17.84 14.45 6.35
N LYS A 117 17.80 15.46 5.48
CA LYS A 117 17.37 16.82 5.82
C LYS A 117 15.87 16.97 5.61
N LEU A 118 15.28 17.93 6.32
CA LEU A 118 13.89 18.33 6.09
C LEU A 118 13.72 18.84 4.65
N GLU A 119 12.50 18.69 4.13
CA GLU A 119 12.12 19.10 2.75
C GLU A 119 12.86 18.39 1.61
N MET A 120 13.67 17.36 1.91
CA MET A 120 14.27 16.52 0.87
C MET A 120 13.22 15.62 0.20
N TYR A 121 13.39 15.44 -1.11
CA TYR A 121 12.69 14.39 -1.84
C TYR A 121 13.30 13.01 -1.54
N ALA A 122 12.42 12.03 -1.38
CA ALA A 122 12.78 10.63 -1.21
C ALA A 122 11.75 9.76 -1.93
N ASP A 123 12.23 8.72 -2.57
CA ASP A 123 11.42 7.63 -3.08
C ASP A 123 11.20 6.63 -1.96
N VAL A 124 9.96 6.18 -1.82
CA VAL A 124 9.54 5.27 -0.75
C VAL A 124 8.98 4.01 -1.37
N SER A 125 9.52 2.87 -0.96
CA SER A 125 9.00 1.54 -1.28
C SER A 125 8.47 0.90 0.00
N VAL A 126 7.15 0.71 0.08
CA VAL A 126 6.51 0.04 1.23
C VAL A 126 6.43 -1.45 0.94
N SER A 127 6.93 -2.27 1.85
CA SER A 127 6.85 -3.73 1.74
C SER A 127 5.48 -4.21 2.20
N VAL A 128 4.71 -4.76 1.27
CA VAL A 128 3.38 -5.31 1.53
C VAL A 128 3.45 -6.83 1.47
N ALA A 129 3.10 -7.50 2.56
CA ALA A 129 2.90 -8.95 2.56
C ALA A 129 1.53 -9.25 1.95
N LEU A 130 1.51 -9.78 0.72
CA LEU A 130 0.28 -10.21 0.05
C LEU A 130 -0.29 -11.51 0.63
N GLY A 131 0.39 -12.12 1.61
CA GLY A 131 0.02 -13.39 2.23
C GLY A 131 0.79 -14.56 1.62
N ASN A 132 0.46 -15.77 2.06
CA ASN A 132 0.94 -17.00 1.45
C ASN A 132 -0.12 -17.48 0.45
N GLY A 133 0.26 -17.62 -0.81
CA GLY A 133 -0.64 -18.06 -1.87
C GLY A 133 0.15 -18.64 -3.04
N LEU A 134 -0.54 -19.35 -3.93
CA LEU A 134 0.08 -19.84 -5.16
C LEU A 134 0.45 -18.64 -6.03
N ALA A 135 1.68 -18.64 -6.54
CA ALA A 135 2.19 -17.59 -7.42
C ALA A 135 2.29 -18.14 -8.85
N LEU A 136 1.70 -17.42 -9.80
CA LEU A 136 1.79 -17.72 -11.21
C LEU A 136 2.75 -16.72 -11.89
N PRO A 137 3.82 -17.18 -12.57
CA PRO A 137 4.70 -16.28 -13.32
C PRO A 137 3.92 -15.51 -14.38
N GLU A 138 4.19 -14.21 -14.54
CA GLU A 138 3.56 -13.38 -15.57
C GLU A 138 3.75 -13.97 -16.97
N SER A 139 4.91 -14.57 -17.24
CA SER A 139 5.23 -15.18 -18.54
C SER A 139 4.39 -16.42 -18.87
N ALA A 140 3.71 -17.02 -17.88
CA ALA A 140 2.81 -18.16 -18.08
C ALA A 140 1.34 -17.74 -18.27
N LEU A 141 1.02 -16.46 -18.06
CA LEU A 141 -0.33 -15.93 -18.16
C LEU A 141 -0.56 -15.37 -19.57
N ILE A 142 -1.56 -15.92 -20.26
CA ILE A 142 -2.04 -15.35 -21.52
C ILE A 142 -3.34 -14.62 -21.23
N ASP A 143 -3.28 -13.29 -21.33
CA ASP A 143 -4.46 -12.43 -21.24
C ASP A 143 -5.03 -12.21 -22.65
N THR A 144 -6.22 -12.75 -22.91
CA THR A 144 -6.92 -12.57 -24.20
C THR A 144 -7.88 -11.38 -24.18
N GLY A 145 -7.86 -10.54 -23.12
CA GLY A 145 -8.80 -9.44 -22.88
C GLY A 145 -10.14 -9.89 -22.31
N GLU A 146 -10.67 -11.03 -22.76
CA GLU A 146 -11.91 -11.62 -22.24
C GLU A 146 -11.66 -12.56 -21.05
N ARG A 147 -10.54 -13.26 -21.07
CA ARG A 147 -10.18 -14.27 -20.06
C ARG A 147 -8.67 -14.41 -19.96
N ARG A 148 -8.25 -14.84 -18.78
CA ARG A 148 -6.87 -15.15 -18.48
C ARG A 148 -6.68 -16.66 -18.47
N VAL A 149 -5.71 -17.14 -19.23
CA VAL A 149 -5.48 -18.57 -19.45
C VAL A 149 -4.03 -18.91 -19.14
N ALA A 150 -3.81 -19.99 -18.42
CA ALA A 150 -2.49 -20.61 -18.24
C ALA A 150 -2.49 -22.00 -18.87
N PHE A 151 -1.31 -22.46 -19.31
CA PHE A 151 -1.12 -23.81 -19.83
C PHE A 151 -0.44 -24.68 -18.78
N VAL A 152 -1.14 -25.70 -18.31
CA VAL A 152 -0.61 -26.70 -17.38
C VAL A 152 0.01 -27.84 -18.18
N ASP A 153 1.25 -28.18 -17.85
CA ASP A 153 1.95 -29.35 -18.38
C ASP A 153 1.54 -30.60 -17.58
N LEU A 154 0.86 -31.51 -18.26
CA LEU A 154 0.41 -32.79 -17.69
C LEU A 154 1.48 -33.88 -17.80
N GLY A 155 2.65 -33.58 -18.38
CA GLY A 155 3.66 -34.57 -18.75
C GLY A 155 3.44 -35.14 -20.15
N ASP A 156 4.42 -35.91 -20.64
CA ASP A 156 4.38 -36.59 -21.95
C ASP A 156 4.09 -35.66 -23.14
N GLY A 157 4.48 -34.38 -23.04
CA GLY A 157 4.25 -33.37 -24.07
C GLY A 157 2.78 -32.93 -24.21
N ARG A 158 1.94 -33.22 -23.21
CA ARG A 158 0.53 -32.84 -23.17
C ARG A 158 0.36 -31.58 -22.35
N ILE A 159 -0.27 -30.57 -22.95
CA ILE A 159 -0.66 -29.33 -22.28
C ILE A 159 -2.17 -29.20 -22.21
N GLU A 160 -2.64 -28.63 -21.12
CA GLU A 160 -4.05 -28.30 -20.92
C GLU A 160 -4.23 -26.80 -20.71
N PRO A 161 -5.01 -26.09 -21.55
CA PRO A 161 -5.39 -24.72 -21.27
C PRO A 161 -6.38 -24.69 -20.11
N ARG A 162 -6.08 -23.90 -19.09
CA ARG A 162 -6.98 -23.68 -17.96
C ARG A 162 -7.22 -22.20 -17.75
N VAL A 163 -8.49 -21.85 -17.57
CA VAL A 163 -8.86 -20.48 -17.20
C VAL A 163 -8.40 -20.26 -15.76
N VAL A 164 -7.69 -19.16 -15.53
CA VAL A 164 -7.14 -18.82 -14.22
C VAL A 164 -7.72 -17.51 -13.72
N GLU A 165 -7.97 -17.46 -12.42
CA GLU A 165 -8.27 -16.23 -11.71
C GLU A 165 -7.02 -15.76 -10.98
N VAL A 166 -6.58 -14.54 -11.28
CA VAL A 166 -5.39 -13.95 -10.68
C VAL A 166 -5.72 -12.67 -9.93
N GLY A 167 -5.02 -12.46 -8.82
CA GLY A 167 -5.09 -11.29 -7.96
C GLY A 167 -4.01 -10.27 -8.26
N THR A 168 -3.37 -9.81 -7.19
CA THR A 168 -2.37 -8.73 -7.25
C THR A 168 -1.09 -9.21 -7.95
N LYS A 169 -0.51 -8.33 -8.78
CA LYS A 169 0.79 -8.54 -9.40
C LYS A 169 1.90 -8.03 -8.47
N ALA A 170 2.92 -8.84 -8.22
CA ALA A 170 4.12 -8.44 -7.48
C ALA A 170 5.35 -9.18 -8.01
N GLU A 171 6.46 -8.46 -8.18
CA GLU A 171 7.78 -9.03 -8.53
C GLU A 171 7.79 -9.95 -9.78
N GLY A 172 6.93 -9.69 -10.77
CA GLY A 172 6.83 -10.51 -11.99
C GLY A 172 5.97 -11.77 -11.84
N TYR A 173 5.27 -11.91 -10.71
CA TYR A 173 4.30 -12.95 -10.44
C TYR A 173 2.92 -12.35 -10.21
N TYR A 174 1.90 -13.15 -10.47
CA TYR A 174 0.53 -12.89 -10.06
C TYR A 174 0.16 -13.83 -8.92
N GLU A 175 -0.56 -13.30 -7.93
CA GLU A 175 -1.30 -14.13 -6.98
C GLU A 175 -2.32 -14.98 -7.75
N LEU A 176 -2.26 -16.29 -7.63
CA LEU A 176 -3.21 -17.21 -8.24
C LEU A 176 -4.32 -17.54 -7.24
N LYS A 177 -5.55 -17.16 -7.58
CA LYS A 177 -6.76 -17.39 -6.76
C LYS A 177 -7.45 -18.70 -7.14
N ALA A 178 -7.51 -19.01 -8.43
CA ALA A 178 -8.11 -20.24 -8.92
C ALA A 178 -7.54 -20.66 -10.27
N GLY A 179 -7.72 -21.94 -10.61
CA GLY A 179 -7.44 -22.48 -11.92
C GLY A 179 -6.11 -23.21 -12.05
N VAL A 180 -5.16 -23.12 -11.14
CA VAL A 180 -4.01 -24.06 -11.10
C VAL A 180 -3.80 -24.46 -9.64
N ALA A 181 -3.54 -25.75 -9.42
CA ALA A 181 -3.32 -26.33 -8.10
C ALA A 181 -1.83 -26.34 -7.74
N GLU A 182 -1.54 -26.47 -6.45
CA GLU A 182 -0.19 -26.60 -5.95
C GLU A 182 0.49 -27.85 -6.56
N GLY A 183 1.74 -27.69 -7.02
CA GLY A 183 2.53 -28.76 -7.62
C GLY A 183 2.28 -28.99 -9.12
N GLU A 184 1.28 -28.35 -9.73
CA GLU A 184 1.10 -28.38 -11.19
C GLU A 184 2.17 -27.52 -11.88
N LYS A 185 2.74 -28.04 -12.99
CA LYS A 185 3.75 -27.32 -13.77
C LYS A 185 3.06 -26.44 -14.81
N VAL A 186 3.46 -25.17 -14.88
CA VAL A 186 2.93 -24.22 -15.88
C VAL A 186 3.99 -23.89 -16.93
N VAL A 187 3.55 -23.72 -18.17
CA VAL A 187 4.44 -23.39 -19.28
C VAL A 187 4.72 -21.89 -19.30
N THR A 188 5.98 -21.50 -19.16
CA THR A 188 6.42 -20.10 -19.06
C THR A 188 7.08 -19.55 -20.33
N SER A 189 7.40 -20.40 -21.32
CA SER A 189 8.23 -20.00 -22.46
C SER A 189 7.46 -20.06 -23.79
N ALA A 190 7.44 -18.91 -24.49
CA ALA A 190 6.81 -18.73 -25.80
C ALA A 190 7.31 -19.70 -26.88
N ASN A 191 8.56 -20.18 -26.79
CA ASN A 191 9.11 -21.16 -27.75
C ASN A 191 8.36 -22.51 -27.77
N PHE A 192 7.67 -22.87 -26.68
CA PHE A 192 6.82 -24.08 -26.64
C PHE A 192 5.47 -23.85 -27.33
N LEU A 193 4.96 -22.61 -27.30
CA LEU A 193 3.69 -22.25 -27.93
C LEU A 193 3.79 -22.27 -29.46
N VAL A 194 4.98 -22.02 -30.02
CA VAL A 194 5.22 -22.03 -31.47
C VAL A 194 5.19 -23.45 -32.05
N ASP A 195 5.80 -24.43 -31.37
CA ASP A 195 5.69 -25.85 -31.79
C ASP A 195 4.26 -26.39 -31.60
N SER A 196 3.49 -25.76 -30.68
CA SER A 196 2.11 -26.11 -30.36
C SER A 196 1.05 -25.24 -31.05
N GLU A 197 1.38 -24.34 -31.98
CA GLU A 197 0.44 -23.33 -32.50
C GLU A 197 -0.80 -23.96 -33.18
N SER A 198 -0.62 -25.10 -33.86
CA SER A 198 -1.71 -25.90 -34.42
C SER A 198 -2.61 -26.56 -33.37
N ARG A 199 -2.07 -26.89 -32.19
CA ARG A 199 -2.84 -27.44 -31.06
C ARG A 199 -3.48 -26.35 -30.22
N LEU A 200 -2.83 -25.19 -30.11
CA LEU A 200 -3.27 -24.02 -29.35
C LEU A 200 -4.57 -23.43 -29.92
N LYS A 201 -4.63 -23.20 -31.24
CA LYS A 201 -5.87 -22.73 -31.90
C LYS A 201 -7.03 -23.72 -31.72
N ALA A 202 -6.74 -25.02 -31.75
CA ALA A 202 -7.74 -26.06 -31.53
C ALA A 202 -8.22 -26.14 -30.06
N ALA A 203 -7.31 -26.03 -29.10
CA ALA A 203 -7.60 -26.17 -27.67
C ALA A 203 -8.31 -24.92 -27.10
N VAL A 204 -7.92 -23.71 -27.51
CA VAL A 204 -8.59 -22.45 -27.10
C VAL A 204 -10.02 -22.38 -27.63
N GLY A 205 -10.25 -22.85 -28.87
CA GLY A 205 -11.58 -22.99 -29.46
C GLY A 205 -12.44 -24.05 -28.76
N ALA A 206 -11.85 -25.20 -28.38
CA ALA A 206 -12.56 -26.25 -27.66
C ALA A 206 -12.95 -25.85 -26.22
N ALA A 207 -12.08 -25.13 -25.51
CA ALA A 207 -12.36 -24.62 -24.17
C ALA A 207 -13.47 -23.55 -24.16
N ALA A 208 -13.50 -22.67 -25.18
CA ALA A 208 -14.61 -21.72 -25.37
C ALA A 208 -15.96 -22.43 -25.58
N LYS A 209 -15.95 -23.56 -26.31
CA LYS A 209 -17.16 -24.34 -26.61
C LYS A 209 -17.67 -25.14 -25.39
N LYS A 210 -16.79 -25.57 -24.49
CA LYS A 210 -17.15 -26.31 -23.27
C LYS A 210 -17.77 -25.42 -22.18
N ALA A 211 -17.33 -24.16 -22.06
CA ALA A 211 -17.88 -23.22 -21.08
C ALA A 211 -19.29 -22.68 -21.44
N GLY A 212 -19.71 -22.81 -22.70
CA GLY A 212 -21.04 -22.39 -23.18
C GLY A 212 -22.12 -23.48 -23.15
N ALA A 213 -21.79 -24.71 -22.74
CA ALA A 213 -22.74 -25.82 -22.70
C ALA A 213 -23.14 -26.13 -21.24
N ALA A 214 -24.04 -25.33 -20.69
CA ALA A 214 -24.79 -25.73 -19.49
C ALA A 214 -25.74 -26.90 -19.85
N PRO A 215 -25.92 -27.90 -18.97
CA PRO A 215 -26.75 -29.06 -19.28
C PRO A 215 -28.23 -28.67 -19.37
N ALA A 216 -28.86 -29.00 -20.49
CA ALA A 216 -30.30 -28.95 -20.63
C ALA A 216 -30.93 -30.04 -19.75
N ASP A 217 -31.86 -29.62 -18.89
CA ASP A 217 -32.54 -30.42 -17.89
C ASP A 217 -33.38 -31.55 -18.54
N PRO A 218 -33.16 -32.84 -18.24
CA PRO A 218 -33.83 -33.94 -18.91
C PRO A 218 -35.06 -34.43 -18.13
N HIS A 219 -36.02 -33.55 -17.82
CA HIS A 219 -37.33 -33.97 -17.31
C HIS A 219 -38.48 -33.05 -17.78
N ALA A 220 -39.04 -33.33 -18.96
CA ALA A 220 -40.42 -32.95 -19.29
C ALA A 220 -41.07 -34.11 -20.04
N GLY A 221 -41.63 -35.03 -19.26
CA GLY A 221 -42.33 -36.22 -19.73
C GLY A 221 -43.73 -35.92 -20.28
N HIS A 222 -44.09 -36.74 -21.25
CA HIS A 222 -45.43 -37.13 -21.69
C HIS A 222 -46.64 -36.63 -20.86
N ARG A 223 -47.50 -35.84 -21.51
CA ARG A 223 -48.92 -36.19 -21.69
C ARG A 223 -49.57 -35.39 -22.80
#